data_AF-A0AAJ7L7T0-F1
#
_entry.id   AF-A0AAJ7L7T0-F1
#
_cell.length_a   1.000
_cell.length_b   1.000
_cell.length_c   1.000
_cell.angle_alpha   90.00
_cell.angle_beta   90.00
_cell.angle_gamma   90.00
#
_symmetry.space_group_name_H-M   'P 1'
#
loop_
_entity.id
_entity.type
_entity.pdbx_description
1 polymer ?
#
loop_
_entity_poly.entity_id
_entity_poly.type
_entity_poly.pdbx_seq_one_letter_code
_entity_poly.pdbx_strand_id
1 'polypeptide(L)'
;PETKKLWFSGPEWLQHDEELLGQKVARENAALSRKTDIAVSDPERKPKVSTCLSAVRDRTVSKDNIFFENTFSSWRKCVRFWSLMLRLKEKARFARQRGLNKEKAAPTPARRKFNEIDASEMISAKSSLIQLVQKTHFAEEYENRCTNVKKTSVLYQYTPFSDSEGFIRCRTRLERSRDLTEDEKYPILLPADSNLSSLIVKDIHENRCFHSGGVSAILHALREDFLL
;
A
#
# COMPACT_ATOMS: atom_id res chain seq x y z
N PRO A 1 49.57 11.73 -16.52
CA PRO A 1 50.25 10.43 -16.26
C PRO A 1 49.50 9.56 -15.24
N GLU A 2 49.04 10.14 -14.13
CA GLU A 2 48.38 9.42 -13.02
C GLU A 2 47.00 8.84 -13.35
N THR A 3 46.19 9.55 -14.15
CA THR A 3 44.84 9.11 -14.53
C THR A 3 44.83 7.89 -15.45
N LYS A 4 45.84 7.74 -16.32
CA LYS A 4 46.01 6.53 -17.15
C LYS A 4 46.32 5.32 -16.29
N LYS A 5 47.14 5.47 -15.25
CA LYS A 5 47.51 4.37 -14.35
C LYS A 5 46.27 3.86 -13.61
N LEU A 6 45.48 4.76 -13.02
CA LEU A 6 44.20 4.42 -12.36
C LEU A 6 43.22 3.66 -13.26
N TRP A 7 43.16 3.98 -14.56
CA TRP A 7 42.26 3.31 -15.50
C TRP A 7 42.71 1.89 -15.89
N PHE A 8 44.03 1.68 -16.01
CA PHE A 8 44.57 0.37 -16.44
C PHE A 8 44.91 -0.57 -15.28
N SER A 9 45.25 -0.05 -14.10
CA SER A 9 45.62 -0.86 -12.93
C SER A 9 44.58 -0.83 -11.81
N GLY A 10 43.52 -0.04 -11.97
CA GLY A 10 42.51 0.16 -10.93
C GLY A 10 43.03 0.91 -9.70
N PRO A 11 42.17 1.12 -8.69
CA PRO A 11 42.53 1.67 -7.40
C PRO A 11 43.55 0.78 -6.67
N GLU A 12 44.40 1.36 -5.82
CA GLU A 12 45.44 0.63 -5.09
C GLU A 12 44.90 -0.58 -4.30
N TRP A 13 43.69 -0.48 -3.76
CA TRP A 13 43.08 -1.56 -2.99
C TRP A 13 42.71 -2.79 -3.84
N LEU A 14 42.54 -2.65 -5.15
CA LEU A 14 42.24 -3.74 -6.08
C LEU A 14 43.51 -4.52 -6.48
N GLN A 15 44.69 -3.97 -6.18
CA GLN A 15 45.99 -4.59 -6.48
C GLN A 15 46.53 -5.40 -5.29
N HIS A 16 45.82 -5.43 -4.16
CA HIS A 16 46.21 -6.24 -3.01
C HIS A 16 45.86 -7.71 -3.22
N ASP A 17 46.60 -8.58 -2.53
CA ASP A 17 46.38 -10.02 -2.55
C ASP A 17 44.94 -10.36 -2.12
N GLU A 18 44.35 -11.37 -2.77
CA GLU A 18 42.93 -11.78 -2.58
C GLU A 18 42.61 -12.06 -1.10
N GLU A 19 43.59 -12.61 -0.37
CA GLU A 19 43.46 -12.90 1.07
C GLU A 19 43.32 -11.63 1.92
N LEU A 20 44.08 -10.57 1.59
CA LEU A 20 44.01 -9.28 2.28
C LEU A 20 42.70 -8.55 1.96
N LEU A 21 42.24 -8.67 0.70
CA LEU A 21 40.97 -8.11 0.28
C LEU A 21 39.81 -8.81 1.00
N GLY A 22 39.85 -10.14 1.10
CA GLY A 22 38.86 -10.92 1.86
C GLY A 22 38.80 -10.53 3.33
N GLN A 23 39.94 -10.31 3.99
CA GLN A 23 39.99 -9.84 5.37
C GLN A 23 39.44 -8.42 5.53
N LYS A 24 39.72 -7.52 4.58
CA LYS A 24 39.21 -6.14 4.61
C LYS A 24 37.69 -6.09 4.43
N VAL A 25 37.16 -6.84 3.45
CA VAL A 25 35.72 -6.98 3.20
C VAL A 25 35.03 -7.62 4.41
N ALA A 26 35.62 -8.64 5.04
CA ALA A 26 35.08 -9.23 6.25
C ALA A 26 35.03 -8.25 7.43
N ARG A 27 36.06 -7.40 7.61
CA ARG A 27 36.09 -6.36 8.65
C ARG A 27 35.06 -5.25 8.40
N GLU A 28 34.92 -4.80 7.15
CA GLU A 28 33.95 -3.75 6.79
C GLU A 28 32.52 -4.28 6.85
N ASN A 29 32.27 -5.51 6.39
CA ASN A 29 30.96 -6.16 6.51
C ASN A 29 30.61 -6.56 7.95
N ALA A 30 31.61 -6.82 8.82
CA ALA A 30 31.36 -7.02 10.25
C ALA A 30 30.78 -5.77 10.93
N ALA A 31 31.03 -4.56 10.39
CA ALA A 31 30.39 -3.33 10.86
C ALA A 31 28.89 -3.24 10.48
N LEU A 32 28.43 -4.04 9.52
CA LEU A 32 27.03 -4.17 9.12
C LEU A 32 26.33 -5.38 9.77
N SER A 33 27.07 -6.21 10.52
CA SER A 33 26.50 -7.33 11.26
C SER A 33 25.73 -6.84 12.49
N ARG A 34 24.49 -7.31 12.60
CA ARG A 34 23.55 -7.06 13.69
C ARG A 34 24.20 -7.47 15.02
N LYS A 35 24.67 -6.49 15.80
CA LYS A 35 25.32 -6.71 17.10
C LYS A 35 24.42 -7.54 18.01
N THR A 36 24.88 -8.74 18.34
CA THR A 36 24.50 -9.45 19.55
C THR A 36 25.23 -8.79 20.73
N ASP A 37 24.47 -8.48 21.78
CA ASP A 37 24.91 -7.80 22.99
C ASP A 37 26.02 -8.57 23.71
N ILE A 38 27.26 -8.07 23.65
CA ILE A 38 28.29 -8.37 24.67
C ILE A 38 29.00 -7.08 25.02
N ALA A 39 28.88 -6.72 26.30
CA ALA A 39 29.37 -5.53 26.92
C ALA A 39 30.92 -5.47 26.92
N VAL A 40 31.46 -4.44 26.27
CA VAL A 40 32.77 -3.89 26.61
C VAL A 40 32.56 -2.38 26.76
N SER A 41 32.65 -1.92 28.00
CA SER A 41 32.42 -0.53 28.41
C SER A 41 33.69 0.29 28.15
N ASP A 42 33.60 1.25 27.23
CA ASP A 42 34.65 2.24 26.94
C ASP A 42 34.41 3.51 27.79
N PRO A 43 35.33 3.90 28.69
CA PRO A 43 35.11 4.96 29.68
C PRO A 43 35.07 6.39 29.12
N GLU A 44 35.44 6.64 27.85
CA GLU A 44 35.44 8.01 27.28
C GLU A 44 34.22 8.34 26.40
N ARG A 45 33.37 7.35 26.13
CA ARG A 45 32.19 7.56 25.28
C ARG A 45 31.04 8.11 26.12
N LYS A 46 30.91 9.44 26.21
CA LYS A 46 29.68 10.09 26.73
C LYS A 46 28.50 9.56 25.90
N PRO A 47 27.62 8.71 26.44
CA PRO A 47 26.56 8.15 25.64
C PRO A 47 25.52 9.25 25.48
N LYS A 48 25.42 9.84 24.29
CA LYS A 48 24.22 10.61 23.88
C LYS A 48 23.10 9.60 23.68
N VAL A 49 22.60 9.05 24.78
CA VAL A 49 21.37 8.28 24.80
C VAL A 49 20.24 9.31 24.72
N SER A 50 19.88 9.68 23.49
CA SER A 50 18.53 10.20 23.27
C SER A 50 17.62 8.98 23.27
N THR A 51 17.23 8.53 24.46
CA THR A 51 16.17 7.55 24.63
C THR A 51 14.86 8.24 24.25
N CYS A 52 14.50 8.17 22.97
CA CYS A 52 13.11 8.40 22.60
C CYS A 52 12.30 7.24 23.17
N LEU A 53 11.63 7.47 24.30
CA LEU A 53 10.53 6.62 24.73
C LEU A 53 9.43 6.80 23.68
N SER A 54 9.48 6.02 22.61
CA SER A 54 8.32 5.83 21.76
C SER A 54 7.37 5.01 22.60
N ALA A 55 6.54 5.69 23.38
CA ALA A 55 5.33 5.09 23.89
C ALA A 55 4.54 4.72 22.64
N VAL A 56 4.69 3.46 22.21
CA VAL A 56 3.67 2.78 21.43
C VAL A 56 2.47 2.85 22.35
N ARG A 57 1.69 3.92 22.19
CA ARG A 57 0.31 3.89 22.62
C ARG A 57 -0.25 2.79 21.76
N ASP A 58 -0.28 1.60 22.33
CA ASP A 58 -1.14 0.54 21.87
C ASP A 58 -2.55 1.06 22.13
N ARG A 59 -2.96 2.02 21.29
CA ARG A 59 -4.34 2.31 21.05
C ARG A 59 -4.80 1.11 20.24
N THR A 60 -4.96 -0.02 20.93
CA THR A 60 -5.99 -0.99 20.59
C THR A 60 -7.35 -0.31 20.80
N VAL A 61 -7.59 0.80 20.10
CA VAL A 61 -8.88 0.95 19.46
C VAL A 61 -8.92 -0.32 18.63
N SER A 62 -9.79 -1.27 18.98
CA SER A 62 -10.07 -2.42 18.14
C SER A 62 -10.27 -1.86 16.74
N LYS A 63 -9.23 -1.89 15.90
CA LYS A 63 -9.34 -1.49 14.51
C LYS A 63 -10.35 -2.50 14.00
N ASP A 64 -11.49 -2.02 13.53
CA ASP A 64 -12.51 -2.86 12.89
C ASP A 64 -11.89 -3.42 11.61
N ASN A 65 -10.99 -4.38 11.77
CA ASN A 65 -10.19 -4.92 10.69
C ASN A 65 -11.15 -5.57 9.71
N ILE A 66 -10.86 -5.38 8.43
CA ILE A 66 -11.65 -6.03 7.39
C ILE A 66 -11.49 -7.54 7.60
N PHE A 67 -12.59 -8.27 7.76
CA PHE A 67 -12.57 -9.65 8.26
C PHE A 67 -11.70 -10.63 7.43
N PHE A 68 -11.41 -10.29 6.17
CA PHE A 68 -10.62 -11.10 5.24
C PHE A 68 -9.29 -10.45 4.84
N GLU A 69 -8.91 -9.33 5.47
CA GLU A 69 -7.75 -8.55 5.07
C GLU A 69 -6.47 -9.39 5.00
N ASN A 70 -6.27 -10.24 6.01
CA ASN A 70 -5.08 -11.09 6.17
C ASN A 70 -5.18 -12.44 5.45
N THR A 71 -6.28 -12.70 4.74
CA THR A 71 -6.50 -14.00 4.06
C THR A 71 -5.84 -14.06 2.68
N PHE A 72 -5.59 -12.91 2.06
CA PHE A 72 -5.11 -12.82 0.69
C PHE A 72 -3.64 -12.40 0.61
N SER A 73 -2.90 -13.02 -0.31
CA SER A 73 -1.52 -12.68 -0.64
C SER A 73 -1.36 -11.99 -2.01
N SER A 74 -2.48 -11.78 -2.71
CA SER A 74 -2.56 -11.17 -4.04
C SER A 74 -3.81 -10.29 -4.15
N TRP A 75 -3.62 -9.05 -4.62
CA TRP A 75 -4.68 -8.09 -4.84
C TRP A 75 -5.77 -8.60 -5.79
N ARG A 76 -5.39 -9.17 -6.94
CA ARG A 76 -6.34 -9.68 -7.95
C ARG A 76 -7.23 -10.79 -7.40
N LYS A 77 -6.68 -11.68 -6.55
CA LYS A 77 -7.46 -12.72 -5.88
C LYS A 77 -8.48 -12.12 -4.91
N CYS A 78 -8.07 -11.09 -4.17
CA CYS A 78 -8.94 -10.34 -3.27
C CYS A 78 -10.09 -9.64 -4.01
N VAL A 79 -9.79 -8.93 -5.11
CA VAL A 79 -10.81 -8.27 -5.95
C VAL A 79 -11.79 -9.29 -6.53
N ARG A 80 -11.29 -10.44 -7.01
CA ARG A 80 -12.11 -11.53 -7.55
C ARG A 80 -13.00 -12.16 -6.47
N PHE A 81 -12.49 -12.34 -5.25
CA PHE A 81 -13.30 -12.80 -4.12
C PHE A 81 -14.39 -11.77 -3.78
N TRP A 82 -14.03 -10.49 -3.72
CA TRP A 82 -14.96 -9.43 -3.39
C TRP A 82 -16.08 -9.28 -4.44
N SER A 83 -15.77 -9.44 -5.73
CA SER A 83 -16.79 -9.42 -6.78
C SER A 83 -17.80 -10.57 -6.64
N LEU A 84 -17.34 -11.77 -6.25
CA LEU A 84 -18.24 -12.87 -5.91
C LEU A 84 -19.10 -12.55 -4.68
N MET A 85 -18.53 -11.92 -3.65
CA MET A 85 -19.29 -11.50 -2.47
C MET A 85 -20.37 -10.46 -2.82
N LEU A 86 -20.06 -9.48 -3.67
CA LEU A 86 -21.05 -8.50 -4.15
C LEU A 86 -22.17 -9.16 -4.94
N ARG A 87 -21.83 -10.10 -5.84
CA ARG A 87 -22.81 -10.88 -6.59
C ARG A 87 -23.72 -11.71 -5.66
N LEU A 88 -23.15 -12.33 -4.62
CA LEU A 88 -23.93 -13.07 -3.63
C LEU A 88 -24.86 -12.14 -2.83
N LYS A 89 -24.36 -10.97 -2.42
CA LYS A 89 -25.13 -9.93 -1.74
C LYS A 89 -26.32 -9.46 -2.58
N GLU A 90 -26.10 -9.24 -3.87
CA GLU A 90 -27.16 -8.84 -4.80
C GLU A 90 -28.21 -9.95 -4.98
N LYS A 91 -27.78 -11.20 -5.18
CA LYS A 91 -28.69 -12.36 -5.24
C LYS A 91 -29.51 -12.51 -3.96
N ALA A 92 -28.88 -12.35 -2.79
CA ALA A 92 -29.56 -12.41 -1.50
C ALA A 92 -30.58 -11.27 -1.34
N ARG A 93 -30.27 -10.06 -1.81
CA ARG A 93 -31.19 -8.92 -1.83
C ARG A 93 -32.42 -9.21 -2.68
N PHE A 94 -32.25 -9.70 -3.90
CA PHE A 94 -33.37 -10.09 -4.77
C PHE A 94 -34.19 -11.24 -4.17
N ALA A 95 -33.55 -12.23 -3.56
CA ALA A 95 -34.26 -13.30 -2.86
C ALA A 95 -35.11 -12.77 -1.69
N ARG A 96 -34.55 -11.85 -0.89
CA ARG A 96 -35.28 -11.18 0.19
C ARG A 96 -36.44 -10.33 -0.31
N GLN A 97 -36.25 -9.55 -1.38
CA GLN A 97 -37.31 -8.73 -1.98
C GLN A 97 -38.47 -9.57 -2.50
N ARG A 98 -38.20 -10.71 -3.16
CA ARG A 98 -39.25 -11.65 -3.58
C ARG A 98 -40.04 -12.20 -2.41
N GLY A 99 -39.36 -12.57 -1.32
CA GLY A 99 -40.00 -13.04 -0.09
C GLY A 99 -40.92 -11.98 0.53
N LEU A 100 -40.52 -10.71 0.51
CA LEU A 100 -41.34 -9.58 0.97
C LEU A 100 -42.54 -9.33 0.05
N ASN A 101 -42.35 -9.39 -1.27
CA ASN A 101 -43.41 -9.17 -2.25
C ASN A 101 -44.32 -10.40 -2.47
N LYS A 102 -44.04 -11.53 -1.82
CA LYS A 102 -44.71 -12.84 -2.03
C LYS A 102 -44.72 -13.27 -3.50
N GLU A 103 -43.68 -12.88 -4.25
CA GLU A 103 -43.53 -13.24 -5.66
C GLU A 103 -42.95 -14.66 -5.80
N LYS A 104 -43.43 -15.40 -6.80
CA LYS A 104 -42.85 -16.70 -7.15
C LYS A 104 -41.45 -16.51 -7.73
N ALA A 105 -40.59 -17.51 -7.57
CA ALA A 105 -39.27 -17.48 -8.18
C ALA A 105 -39.39 -17.40 -9.72
N ALA A 106 -38.94 -16.28 -10.29
CA ALA A 106 -38.84 -16.15 -11.74
C ALA A 106 -37.87 -17.22 -12.30
N PRO A 107 -38.10 -17.73 -13.53
CA PRO A 107 -37.16 -18.60 -14.21
C PRO A 107 -35.82 -17.89 -14.29
N THR A 108 -34.77 -18.58 -13.83
CA THR A 108 -33.42 -18.00 -13.80
C THR A 108 -32.99 -17.80 -15.26
N PRO A 109 -32.57 -16.59 -15.69
CA PRO A 109 -31.96 -16.45 -17.01
C PRO A 109 -30.75 -17.39 -17.09
N ALA A 110 -30.39 -17.80 -18.32
CA ALA A 110 -29.33 -18.77 -18.60
C ALA A 110 -28.16 -18.59 -17.61
N ARG A 111 -27.93 -19.64 -16.81
CA ARG A 111 -27.06 -19.61 -15.64
C ARG A 111 -25.62 -19.36 -16.11
N ARG A 112 -25.15 -18.10 -16.03
CA ARG A 112 -23.73 -17.78 -16.20
C ARG A 112 -22.94 -18.70 -15.27
N LYS A 113 -21.82 -19.27 -15.74
CA LYS A 113 -21.01 -20.12 -14.87
C LYS A 113 -20.58 -19.27 -13.68
N PHE A 114 -20.72 -19.79 -12.47
CA PHE A 114 -20.42 -19.03 -11.25
C PHE A 114 -18.99 -18.43 -11.26
N ASN A 115 -18.07 -19.12 -11.93
CA ASN A 115 -16.66 -18.76 -12.03
C ASN A 115 -16.37 -17.70 -13.11
N GLU A 116 -17.32 -17.39 -13.99
CA GLU A 116 -17.16 -16.33 -14.98
C GLU A 116 -17.51 -15.00 -14.29
N ILE A 117 -16.54 -14.09 -14.23
CA ILE A 117 -16.67 -12.76 -13.65
C ILE A 117 -16.42 -11.77 -14.76
N ASP A 118 -17.34 -10.84 -14.92
CA ASP A 118 -17.23 -9.82 -15.94
C ASP A 118 -16.21 -8.75 -15.54
N ALA A 119 -15.62 -8.08 -16.53
CA ALA A 119 -14.69 -6.99 -16.28
C ALA A 119 -15.37 -5.86 -15.48
N SER A 120 -16.64 -5.55 -15.79
CA SER A 120 -17.42 -4.54 -15.07
C SER A 120 -17.59 -4.87 -13.57
N GLU A 121 -17.83 -6.15 -13.24
CA GLU A 121 -17.94 -6.61 -11.85
C GLU A 121 -16.60 -6.51 -11.12
N MET A 122 -15.49 -6.81 -11.79
CA MET A 122 -14.15 -6.65 -11.20
C MET A 122 -13.83 -5.18 -10.91
N ILE A 123 -14.18 -4.27 -11.83
CA ILE A 123 -13.98 -2.83 -11.65
C ILE A 123 -14.83 -2.33 -10.47
N SER A 124 -16.12 -2.66 -10.45
CA SER A 124 -17.02 -2.30 -9.34
C SER A 124 -16.54 -2.86 -8.00
N ALA A 125 -16.03 -4.10 -8.00
CA ALA A 125 -15.47 -4.72 -6.81
C ALA A 125 -14.19 -4.02 -6.33
N LYS A 126 -13.27 -3.66 -7.25
CA LYS A 126 -12.07 -2.88 -6.92
C LYS A 126 -12.47 -1.57 -6.21
N SER A 127 -13.37 -0.81 -6.82
CA SER A 127 -13.85 0.46 -6.28
C SER A 127 -14.53 0.30 -4.91
N SER A 128 -15.44 -0.67 -4.79
CA SER A 128 -16.12 -0.96 -3.52
C SER A 128 -15.16 -1.40 -2.42
N LEU A 129 -14.10 -2.14 -2.75
CA LEU A 129 -13.11 -2.60 -1.78
C LEU A 129 -12.25 -1.45 -1.27
N ILE A 130 -11.83 -0.54 -2.16
CA ILE A 130 -11.09 0.67 -1.78
C ILE A 130 -11.96 1.56 -0.87
N GLN A 131 -13.24 1.75 -1.21
CA GLN A 131 -14.17 2.49 -0.33
C GLN A 131 -14.34 1.82 1.04
N LEU A 132 -14.34 0.48 1.10
CA LEU A 132 -14.39 -0.24 2.36
C LEU A 132 -13.17 0.06 3.23
N VAL A 133 -11.97 0.02 2.63
CA VAL A 133 -10.71 0.37 3.32
C VAL A 133 -10.76 1.80 3.85
N GLN A 134 -11.21 2.76 3.04
CA GLN A 134 -11.32 4.15 3.49
C GLN A 134 -12.34 4.32 4.62
N LYS A 135 -13.50 3.66 4.54
CA LYS A 135 -14.51 3.68 5.61
C LYS A 135 -13.99 3.12 6.92
N THR A 136 -13.20 2.05 6.85
CA THR A 136 -12.63 1.39 8.03
C THR A 136 -11.55 2.24 8.68
N HIS A 137 -10.62 2.80 7.90
CA HIS A 137 -9.44 3.49 8.44
C HIS A 137 -9.66 5.00 8.66
N PHE A 138 -10.55 5.62 7.89
CA PHE A 138 -10.82 7.07 7.90
C PHE A 138 -12.30 7.32 8.18
N ALA A 139 -12.88 6.62 9.16
CA ALA A 139 -14.32 6.63 9.43
C ALA A 139 -14.86 8.06 9.65
N GLU A 140 -14.19 8.85 10.49
CA GLU A 140 -14.60 10.23 10.80
C GLU A 140 -14.55 11.14 9.56
N GLU A 141 -13.50 11.02 8.74
CA GLU A 141 -13.33 11.82 7.54
C GLU A 141 -14.27 11.38 6.41
N TYR A 142 -14.56 10.08 6.34
CA TYR A 142 -15.49 9.50 5.38
C TYR A 142 -16.92 9.97 5.67
N GLU A 143 -17.36 9.89 6.94
CA GLU A 143 -18.69 10.34 7.35
C GLU A 143 -18.90 11.84 7.14
N ASN A 144 -17.90 12.65 7.50
CA ASN A 144 -17.96 14.11 7.33
C ASN A 144 -17.60 14.58 5.90
N ARG A 145 -17.41 13.65 4.95
CA ARG A 145 -17.00 13.93 3.56
C ARG A 145 -15.80 14.87 3.45
N CYS A 146 -14.86 14.75 4.39
CA CYS A 146 -13.66 15.59 4.50
C CYS A 146 -13.92 17.11 4.61
N THR A 147 -15.12 17.53 5.06
CA THR A 147 -15.45 18.96 5.24
C THR A 147 -14.74 19.59 6.44
N ASN A 148 -14.55 18.82 7.52
CA ASN A 148 -13.89 19.27 8.74
C ASN A 148 -12.92 18.20 9.26
N VAL A 149 -11.75 18.10 8.64
CA VAL A 149 -10.72 17.14 9.05
C VAL A 149 -9.96 17.68 10.25
N LYS A 150 -9.93 16.90 11.34
CA LYS A 150 -9.21 17.25 12.57
C LYS A 150 -7.71 17.34 12.29
N LYS A 151 -7.04 18.31 12.92
CA LYS A 151 -5.57 18.46 12.83
C LYS A 151 -4.78 17.24 13.32
N THR A 152 -5.41 16.41 14.15
CA THR A 152 -4.84 15.16 14.67
C THR A 152 -4.94 14.00 13.68
N SER A 153 -5.73 14.14 12.62
CA SER A 153 -5.84 13.12 11.58
C SER A 153 -4.60 13.09 10.71
N VAL A 154 -4.22 11.88 10.29
CA VAL A 154 -3.16 11.67 9.29
C VAL A 154 -3.52 12.37 7.98
N LEU A 155 -4.81 12.42 7.64
CA LEU A 155 -5.28 13.01 6.39
C LEU A 155 -5.18 14.55 6.36
N TYR A 156 -5.04 15.23 7.51
CA TYR A 156 -5.05 16.69 7.57
C TYR A 156 -4.00 17.35 6.65
N GLN A 157 -2.82 16.73 6.52
CA GLN A 157 -1.70 17.25 5.73
C GLN A 157 -1.93 17.11 4.21
N TYR A 158 -2.87 16.25 3.80
CA TYR A 158 -3.12 15.91 2.41
C TYR A 158 -4.26 16.71 1.77
N THR A 159 -4.79 17.74 2.47
CA THR A 159 -5.90 18.57 1.98
C THR A 159 -7.05 17.73 1.36
N PRO A 160 -7.57 16.76 2.11
CA PRO A 160 -8.41 15.70 1.58
C PRO A 160 -9.77 16.25 1.16
N PHE A 161 -10.39 15.61 0.18
CA PHE A 161 -11.76 15.89 -0.23
C PHE A 161 -12.46 14.61 -0.68
N SER A 162 -13.78 14.57 -0.54
CA SER A 162 -14.59 13.48 -1.09
C SER A 162 -14.94 13.78 -2.55
N ASP A 163 -14.69 12.82 -3.44
CA ASP A 163 -15.13 12.85 -4.84
C ASP A 163 -16.61 12.42 -4.98
N SER A 164 -17.17 12.70 -6.14
CA SER A 164 -18.48 12.25 -6.65
C SER A 164 -18.66 10.72 -6.59
N GLU A 165 -17.59 9.96 -6.82
CA GLU A 165 -17.60 8.49 -6.68
C GLU A 165 -17.51 8.02 -5.22
N GLY A 166 -17.38 8.93 -4.26
CA GLY A 166 -17.33 8.61 -2.82
C GLY A 166 -15.97 8.10 -2.33
N PHE A 167 -14.90 8.42 -3.05
CA PHE A 167 -13.51 8.23 -2.61
C PHE A 167 -12.99 9.46 -1.89
N ILE A 168 -12.15 9.24 -0.87
CA ILE A 168 -11.32 10.28 -0.30
C ILE A 168 -10.07 10.45 -1.17
N ARG A 169 -9.90 11.64 -1.76
CA ARG A 169 -8.78 12.01 -2.63
C ARG A 169 -7.97 13.16 -2.03
N CYS A 170 -6.73 13.30 -2.49
CA CYS A 170 -5.81 14.37 -2.10
C CYS A 170 -5.77 15.47 -3.17
N ARG A 171 -5.76 16.75 -2.78
CA ARG A 171 -5.41 17.83 -3.72
C ARG A 171 -3.91 17.95 -3.85
N THR A 172 -3.40 17.85 -5.07
CA THR A 172 -1.97 17.99 -5.36
C THR A 172 -1.66 19.32 -6.02
N ARG A 173 -0.37 19.65 -6.13
CA ARG A 173 0.10 20.82 -6.89
C ARG A 173 -0.11 20.68 -8.40
N LEU A 174 -0.54 19.51 -8.87
CA LEU A 174 -0.75 19.19 -10.27
C LEU A 174 -2.20 19.43 -10.73
N GLU A 175 -3.07 19.94 -9.86
CA GLU A 175 -4.50 20.21 -10.14
C GLU A 175 -4.75 21.02 -11.44
N ARG A 176 -3.79 21.88 -11.82
CA ARG A 176 -3.90 22.76 -13.00
C ARG A 176 -3.26 22.19 -14.27
N SER A 177 -2.70 20.98 -14.21
CA SER A 177 -2.12 20.33 -15.37
C SER A 177 -3.21 19.97 -16.39
N ARG A 178 -2.93 20.19 -17.67
CA ARG A 178 -3.86 19.82 -18.76
C ARG A 178 -3.61 18.42 -19.29
N ASP A 179 -2.38 17.93 -19.15
CA ASP A 179 -1.92 16.69 -19.75
C ASP A 179 -2.11 15.47 -18.83
N LEU A 180 -2.54 15.69 -17.59
CA LEU A 180 -2.75 14.65 -16.58
C LEU A 180 -4.23 14.26 -16.46
N THR A 181 -4.45 13.00 -16.14
CA THR A 181 -5.77 12.46 -15.79
C THR A 181 -6.22 12.96 -14.42
N GLU A 182 -7.52 12.82 -14.13
CA GLU A 182 -8.08 13.21 -12.83
C GLU A 182 -7.52 12.37 -11.68
N ASP A 183 -7.25 11.08 -11.90
CA ASP A 183 -6.64 10.20 -10.90
C ASP A 183 -5.20 10.64 -10.56
N GLU A 184 -4.41 11.05 -11.56
CA GLU A 184 -3.05 11.56 -11.36
C GLU A 184 -3.04 12.91 -10.63
N LYS A 185 -4.01 13.79 -10.94
CA LYS A 185 -4.16 15.09 -10.26
C LYS A 185 -4.61 14.93 -8.82
N TYR A 186 -5.54 14.00 -8.61
CA TYR A 186 -6.25 13.80 -7.36
C TYR A 186 -6.17 12.34 -6.91
N PRO A 187 -4.99 11.85 -6.50
CA PRO A 187 -4.80 10.46 -6.15
C PRO A 187 -5.66 10.07 -4.95
N ILE A 188 -6.11 8.81 -4.95
CA ILE A 188 -6.94 8.24 -3.89
C ILE A 188 -6.07 8.00 -2.65
N LEU A 189 -6.53 8.48 -1.50
CA LEU A 189 -5.82 8.30 -0.22
C LEU A 189 -6.05 6.89 0.31
N LEU A 190 -4.96 6.16 0.55
CA LEU A 190 -4.98 4.82 1.12
C LEU A 190 -4.25 4.81 2.48
N PRO A 191 -4.70 4.03 3.46
CA PRO A 191 -4.00 3.86 4.72
C PRO A 191 -2.75 3.01 4.51
N ALA A 192 -1.58 3.52 4.90
CA ALA A 192 -0.31 2.78 4.85
C ALA A 192 -0.33 1.50 5.71
N ASP A 193 -1.08 1.51 6.81
CA ASP A 193 -1.18 0.40 7.77
C ASP A 193 -2.06 -0.77 7.30
N SER A 194 -2.73 -0.68 6.15
CA SER A 194 -3.63 -1.73 5.67
C SER A 194 -2.89 -2.79 4.86
N ASN A 195 -3.21 -4.07 5.11
CA ASN A 195 -2.71 -5.17 4.30
C ASN A 195 -3.24 -5.08 2.86
N LEU A 196 -4.46 -4.57 2.64
CA LEU A 196 -4.98 -4.35 1.28
C LEU A 196 -4.17 -3.31 0.52
N SER A 197 -3.76 -2.22 1.18
CA SER A 197 -2.83 -1.24 0.59
C SER A 197 -1.49 -1.87 0.22
N SER A 198 -0.96 -2.72 1.10
CA SER A 198 0.28 -3.47 0.83
C SER A 198 0.13 -4.42 -0.38
N LEU A 199 -1.03 -5.08 -0.52
CA LEU A 199 -1.33 -5.92 -1.69
C LEU A 199 -1.41 -5.10 -2.98
N ILE A 200 -1.92 -3.87 -2.95
CA ILE A 200 -1.93 -2.97 -4.12
C ILE A 200 -0.50 -2.63 -4.55
N VAL A 201 0.35 -2.22 -3.60
CA VAL A 201 1.77 -1.93 -3.88
C VAL A 201 2.47 -3.15 -4.48
N LYS A 202 2.21 -4.34 -3.92
CA LYS A 202 2.75 -5.60 -4.44
C LYS A 202 2.23 -5.91 -5.84
N ASP A 203 0.95 -5.70 -6.13
CA ASP A 203 0.38 -5.88 -7.47
C ASP A 203 1.01 -4.94 -8.50
N ILE A 204 1.29 -3.69 -8.12
CA ILE A 204 2.00 -2.73 -8.97
C ILE A 204 3.43 -3.23 -9.23
N HIS A 205 4.15 -3.64 -8.19
CA HIS A 205 5.51 -4.17 -8.33
C HIS A 205 5.58 -5.38 -9.26
N GLU A 206 4.69 -6.36 -9.06
CA GLU A 206 4.68 -7.63 -9.81
C GLU A 206 4.14 -7.45 -11.24
N ASN A 207 3.04 -6.71 -11.41
CA ASN A 207 2.27 -6.74 -12.66
C ASN A 207 2.33 -5.44 -13.49
N ARG A 208 2.65 -4.29 -12.89
CA ARG A 208 2.79 -3.01 -13.62
C ARG A 208 4.25 -2.70 -13.90
N CYS A 209 5.12 -2.95 -12.93
CA CYS A 209 6.56 -2.73 -13.04
C CYS A 209 7.36 -3.98 -13.41
N PHE A 210 6.76 -5.18 -13.44
CA PHE A 210 7.43 -6.45 -13.77
C PHE A 210 8.72 -6.69 -12.97
N HIS A 211 8.69 -6.42 -11.67
CA HIS A 211 9.84 -6.51 -10.76
C HIS A 211 11.03 -5.60 -11.12
N SER A 212 10.84 -4.61 -11.98
CA SER A 212 11.89 -3.72 -12.48
C SER A 212 11.75 -2.29 -11.95
N GLY A 213 12.82 -1.50 -12.10
CA GLY A 213 12.82 -0.06 -11.79
C GLY A 213 12.86 0.30 -10.29
N GLY A 214 12.94 -0.69 -9.40
CA GLY A 214 13.09 -0.50 -7.97
C GLY A 214 11.97 0.32 -7.33
N VAL A 215 12.28 0.99 -6.22
CA VAL A 215 11.29 1.75 -5.45
C VAL A 215 10.77 2.97 -6.23
N SER A 216 11.60 3.64 -7.01
CA SER A 216 11.18 4.82 -7.78
C SER A 216 10.10 4.49 -8.82
N ALA A 217 10.25 3.38 -9.56
CA ALA A 217 9.25 2.98 -10.55
C ALA A 217 7.92 2.62 -9.89
N ILE A 218 7.96 1.90 -8.76
CA ILE A 218 6.76 1.58 -7.98
C ILE A 218 6.09 2.85 -7.47
N LEU A 219 6.86 3.79 -6.91
CA LEU A 219 6.31 5.05 -6.40
C LEU A 219 5.67 5.90 -7.49
N HIS A 220 6.28 5.94 -8.69
CA HIS A 220 5.69 6.63 -9.84
C HIS A 220 4.35 5.98 -10.21
N ALA A 221 4.38 4.67 -10.44
CA ALA A 221 3.20 3.90 -10.84
C ALA A 221 2.10 3.87 -9.75
N LEU A 222 2.46 4.02 -8.48
CA LEU A 222 1.51 4.15 -7.38
C LEU A 222 0.84 5.53 -7.42
N ARG A 223 1.62 6.61 -7.61
CA ARG A 223 1.13 8.00 -7.59
C ARG A 223 0.22 8.37 -8.75
N GLU A 224 0.17 7.55 -9.79
CA GLU A 224 -0.81 7.70 -10.87
C GLU A 224 -2.25 7.48 -10.39
N ASP A 225 -2.44 6.64 -9.37
CA ASP A 225 -3.78 6.25 -8.90
C ASP A 225 -3.99 6.54 -7.39
N PHE A 226 -2.92 6.42 -6.58
CA PHE A 226 -2.98 6.31 -5.12
C PHE A 226 -1.90 7.12 -4.41
N LEU A 227 -2.18 7.48 -3.16
CA LEU A 227 -1.22 8.07 -2.24
C LEU A 227 -1.36 7.39 -0.86
N LEU A 228 -0.23 6.92 -0.33
CA LEU A 228 -0.10 6.24 0.99
C LEU A 228 0.50 7.18 2.03
#